data_AF-A0A3A9SNR4-F1
#
_entry.id   AF-A0A3A9SNR4-F1
#
_cell.length_a   1.000
_cell.length_b   1.000
_cell.length_c   1.000
_cell.angle_alpha   90.00
_cell.angle_beta   90.00
_cell.angle_gamma   90.00
#
_symmetry.space_group_name_H-M   'P 1'
#
loop_
_entity.id
_entity.type
_entity.pdbx_description
1 polymer ?
#
loop_
_entity_poly.entity_id
_entity_poly.type
_entity_poly.pdbx_seq_one_letter_code
_entity_poly.pdbx_strand_id
1 'polypeptide(L)' 'MIGKDKERVNFTISKEDKEKLSQIAERESRTLSNTINVAIKEYIKKHS' A
#
# COMPACT_ATOMS: atom_id res chain seq x y z
N MET A 1 -14.41 -0.33 19.88
CA MET A 1 -14.03 -0.97 18.60
C MET A 1 -12.89 -0.16 17.99
N ILE A 2 -11.65 -0.67 18.10
CA ILE A 2 -10.48 -0.09 17.44
C ILE A 2 -10.60 -0.48 15.96
N GLY A 3 -11.07 0.42 15.10
CA GLY A 3 -11.30 0.12 13.68
C GLY A 3 -12.27 1.03 12.91
N LYS A 4 -12.85 2.07 13.53
CA LYS A 4 -13.86 2.93 12.87
C LYS A 4 -13.31 3.92 11.83
N ASP A 5 -11.99 4.13 11.76
CA ASP A 5 -11.38 5.14 10.88
C ASP A 5 -10.75 4.56 9.60
N LYS A 6 -11.06 3.30 9.25
CA LYS A 6 -10.49 2.64 8.07
C LYS A 6 -11.59 2.09 7.17
N GLU A 7 -11.61 2.55 5.94
CA GLU A 7 -12.47 2.01 4.88
C GLU A 7 -11.73 0.95 4.06
N ARG A 8 -12.43 -0.12 3.68
CA ARG A 8 -11.85 -1.16 2.82
C ARG A 8 -12.00 -0.75 1.36
N VAL A 9 -10.88 -0.69 0.64
CA VAL A 9 -10.86 -0.42 -0.80
C VAL A 9 -10.35 -1.67 -1.53
N ASN A 10 -11.06 -2.08 -2.57
CA ASN A 10 -10.60 -3.09 -3.52
C ASN A 10 -10.10 -2.37 -4.77
N PHE A 11 -8.90 -2.68 -5.22
CA PHE A 11 -8.35 -2.15 -6.46
C PHE A 11 -7.51 -3.22 -7.17
N THR A 12 -7.35 -3.04 -8.47
CA THR A 12 -6.58 -3.94 -9.33
C THR A 12 -5.29 -3.24 -9.75
N ILE A 13 -4.18 -3.96 -9.69
CA ILE A 13 -2.88 -3.52 -10.21
C ILE A 13 -2.35 -4.57 -11.19
N SER A 14 -1.38 -4.19 -12.00
CA SER A 14 -0.71 -5.14 -12.88
C SER A 14 0.03 -6.21 -12.05
N LYS A 15 0.27 -7.38 -12.67
CA LYS A 15 1.07 -8.45 -12.04
C LYS A 15 2.49 -7.96 -11.72
N GLU A 16 3.07 -7.20 -12.64
CA GLU A 16 4.41 -6.62 -12.50
C GLU A 16 4.49 -5.66 -11.31
N ASP A 17 3.52 -4.76 -11.15
CA ASP A 17 3.50 -3.83 -10.02
C ASP A 17 3.35 -4.56 -8.69
N LYS A 18 2.51 -5.60 -8.65
CA LYS A 18 2.35 -6.43 -7.45
C LYS A 18 3.67 -7.09 -7.07
N GLU A 19 4.42 -7.60 -8.05
CA GLU A 19 5.71 -8.25 -7.82
C GLU A 19 6.74 -7.25 -7.28
N LYS A 20 6.86 -6.08 -7.90
CA LYS A 20 7.74 -4.99 -7.42
C LYS A 20 7.38 -4.55 -6.00
N LEU A 21 6.08 -4.35 -5.71
CA LEU A 21 5.62 -3.98 -4.38
C LEU A 21 5.90 -5.08 -3.34
N SER A 22 5.85 -6.35 -3.73
CA SER A 22 6.16 -7.49 -2.86
C SER A 22 7.65 -7.52 -2.51
N GLN A 23 8.53 -7.31 -3.50
CA GLN A 23 9.98 -7.20 -3.28
C GLN A 23 10.33 -6.03 -2.35
N ILE A 24 9.67 -4.87 -2.52
CA ILE A 24 9.85 -3.72 -1.62
C ILE A 24 9.40 -4.07 -0.20
N ALA A 25 8.25 -4.74 -0.06
CA ALA A 25 7.72 -5.14 1.23
C ALA A 25 8.68 -6.10 1.97
N GLU A 26 9.23 -7.10 1.27
CA GLU A 26 10.22 -8.02 1.81
C GLU A 26 11.49 -7.29 2.26
N ARG A 27 12.06 -6.44 1.40
CA ARG A 27 13.27 -5.66 1.71
C ARG A 27 13.09 -4.78 2.95
N GLU A 28 11.90 -4.25 3.17
CA GLU A 28 11.59 -3.36 4.30
C GLU A 28 11.02 -4.10 5.52
N SER A 29 10.92 -5.43 5.48
CA SER A 29 10.28 -6.24 6.53
C SER A 29 8.85 -5.77 6.86
N ARG A 30 8.07 -5.46 5.81
CA ARG A 30 6.69 -4.96 5.86
C ARG A 30 5.74 -5.89 5.12
N THR A 31 4.44 -5.74 5.38
CA THR A 31 3.41 -6.42 4.59
C THR A 31 3.12 -5.65 3.30
N LEU A 32 2.73 -6.36 2.24
CA LEU A 32 2.32 -5.76 0.97
C LEU A 32 1.25 -4.66 1.18
N SER A 33 0.25 -4.92 2.03
CA SER A 33 -0.79 -3.95 2.35
C SER A 33 -0.25 -2.70 3.03
N ASN A 34 0.78 -2.81 3.89
CA ASN A 34 1.43 -1.65 4.49
C ASN A 34 2.18 -0.84 3.42
N THR A 35 2.96 -1.51 2.57
CA THR A 35 3.69 -0.88 1.46
C THR A 35 2.77 -0.10 0.52
N ILE A 36 1.62 -0.70 0.16
CA ILE A 36 0.58 -0.04 -0.63
C ILE A 36 0.06 1.22 0.07
N ASN A 37 -0.26 1.12 1.37
CA ASN A 37 -0.74 2.28 2.13
C ASN A 37 0.30 3.40 2.20
N VAL A 38 1.59 3.07 2.33
CA VAL A 38 2.68 4.05 2.31
C VAL A 38 2.75 4.72 0.94
N ALA A 39 2.73 3.96 -0.16
CA ALA A 39 2.76 4.50 -1.51
C ALA A 39 1.58 5.45 -1.78
N ILE A 40 0.37 5.09 -1.36
CA ILE A 40 -0.83 5.95 -1.46
C ILE A 40 -0.63 7.25 -0.67
N LYS A 41 -0.15 7.16 0.58
CA LYS A 41 0.08 8.35 1.43
C LYS A 41 1.11 9.30 0.85
N GLU A 42 2.23 8.77 0.34
CA GLU A 42 3.27 9.58 -0.29
C GLU A 42 2.76 10.26 -1.57
N TYR A 43 1.96 9.54 -2.37
CA TYR A 43 1.33 10.14 -3.55
C TYR A 43 0.38 11.27 -3.18
N ILE A 44 -0.50 11.07 -2.20
CA ILE A 44 -1.41 12.12 -1.71
C ILE A 44 -0.61 13.31 -1.20
N LYS A 45 0.37 13.09 -0.31
CA LYS A 45 1.21 14.15 0.27
C LYS A 45 1.92 14.99 -0.79
N LYS A 46 2.33 14.38 -1.91
CA LYS A 46 2.97 15.10 -3.03
C LYS A 46 2.00 16.00 -3.80
N HIS A 47 0.70 15.73 -3.74
CA HIS A 47 -0.34 16.43 -4.52
C HIS A 47 -1.38 17.15 -3.64
N SER A 48 -1.13 17.26 -2.33
CA SER A 48 -1.94 18.03 -1.38
C SER A 48 -1.20 19.32 -1.04
#